data_AF-A0A7M2Z0X0-F1
#
_entry.id   AF-A0A7M2Z0X0-F1
#
_cell.length_a   1.000
_cell.length_b   1.000
_cell.length_c   1.000
_cell.angle_alpha   90.00
_cell.angle_beta   90.00
_cell.angle_gamma   90.00
#
_symmetry.space_group_name_H-M   'P 1'
#
loop_
_entity.id
_entity.type
_entity.pdbx_description
1 polymer ?
#
loop_
_entity_poly.entity_id
_entity_poly.type
_entity_poly.pdbx_seq_one_letter_code
_entity_poly.pdbx_strand_id
1 'polypeptide(L)'
;MAPEDAPGHRQLCTIELIAEGHARRCPGETCPFWDRGCALARVEAELDGRPELASLLLDLRHALDAGRTIAVEDARELLRRRLDTGDE
;
A
#
# COMPACT_ATOMS: atom_id res chain seq x y z
N MET A 1 3.41 37.48 -9.19
CA MET A 1 4.14 36.20 -9.18
C MET A 1 3.89 35.59 -7.82
N ALA A 2 3.09 34.52 -7.73
CA ALA A 2 2.70 33.92 -6.46
C ALA A 2 3.91 33.20 -5.83
N PRO A 3 4.03 33.17 -4.49
CA PRO A 3 5.05 32.35 -3.84
C PRO A 3 4.66 30.89 -4.02
N GLU A 4 5.53 30.12 -4.67
CA GLU A 4 5.41 28.67 -4.80
C GLU A 4 5.83 28.02 -3.47
N ASP A 5 4.99 28.18 -2.46
CA ASP A 5 5.10 27.43 -1.21
C ASP A 5 4.61 26.00 -1.43
N ALA A 6 5.55 25.03 -1.42
CA ALA A 6 5.49 23.76 -0.69
C ALA A 6 6.05 22.54 -1.46
N PRO A 7 6.91 21.71 -0.82
CA PRO A 7 7.42 20.45 -1.34
C PRO A 7 6.31 19.39 -1.29
N GLY A 8 6.11 18.62 -2.36
CA GLY A 8 5.08 17.58 -2.29
C GLY A 8 4.94 16.78 -3.57
N HIS A 9 5.74 15.73 -3.69
CA HIS A 9 5.38 14.58 -4.50
C HIS A 9 4.00 14.08 -4.04
N ARG A 10 2.95 14.49 -4.74
CA ARG A 10 1.57 13.99 -4.61
C ARG A 10 1.51 12.56 -5.16
N GLN A 11 2.32 11.66 -4.62
CA GLN A 11 2.41 10.29 -5.09
C GLN A 11 1.10 9.59 -4.75
N LEU A 12 0.44 9.14 -5.80
CA LEU A 12 -0.74 8.28 -5.73
C LEU A 12 -0.38 7.01 -4.93
N CYS A 13 -1.37 6.41 -4.27
CA CYS A 13 -1.18 5.16 -3.58
C CYS A 13 -0.99 4.02 -4.59
N THR A 14 0.25 3.55 -4.77
CA THR A 14 0.62 2.47 -5.70
C THR A 14 -0.26 1.23 -5.55
N ILE A 15 -0.53 0.80 -4.31
CA ILE A 15 -1.37 -0.39 -4.07
C ILE A 15 -2.83 -0.20 -4.46
N GLU A 16 -3.41 0.99 -4.30
CA GLU A 16 -4.76 1.26 -4.82
C GLU A 16 -4.75 1.25 -6.34
N LEU A 17 -3.70 1.83 -6.95
CA LEU A 17 -3.56 1.85 -8.42
C LEU A 17 -3.53 0.44 -8.99
N ILE A 18 -2.74 -0.46 -8.39
CA ILE A 18 -2.56 -1.82 -8.88
C ILE A 18 -3.78 -2.70 -8.53
N ALA A 19 -4.34 -2.56 -7.33
CA ALA A 19 -5.45 -3.40 -6.89
C ALA A 19 -6.81 -3.01 -7.48
N GLU A 20 -7.11 -1.70 -7.54
CA GLU A 20 -8.43 -1.18 -7.94
C GLU A 20 -8.38 -0.51 -9.32
N GLY A 21 -7.20 -0.31 -9.92
CA GLY A 21 -7.05 0.45 -11.17
C GLY A 21 -7.19 1.97 -10.97
N HIS A 22 -7.36 2.44 -9.73
CA HIS A 22 -7.46 3.84 -9.38
C HIS A 22 -6.74 4.12 -8.07
N ALA A 23 -6.11 5.27 -7.93
CA ALA A 23 -5.39 5.61 -6.72
C ALA A 23 -5.85 6.91 -6.11
N ARG A 24 -6.02 6.89 -4.78
CA ARG A 24 -6.15 8.11 -3.99
C ARG A 24 -4.77 8.64 -3.64
N ARG A 25 -4.76 9.90 -3.22
CA ARG A 25 -3.55 10.60 -2.81
C ARG A 25 -3.00 9.94 -1.55
N CYS A 26 -1.72 9.54 -1.58
CA CYS A 26 -1.10 8.95 -0.40
C CYS A 26 -1.05 10.01 0.71
N PRO A 27 -1.51 9.70 1.93
CA PRO A 27 -1.57 10.67 3.01
C PRO A 27 -0.18 10.94 3.64
N GLY A 28 0.88 10.32 3.10
CA GLY A 28 2.27 10.61 3.47
C GLY A 28 2.60 9.99 4.83
N GLU A 29 3.05 10.81 5.77
CA GLU A 29 3.49 10.39 7.12
C GLU A 29 2.40 9.72 7.97
N THR A 30 1.12 9.93 7.63
CA THR A 30 -0.01 9.26 8.27
C THR A 30 -0.39 7.94 7.59
N CYS A 31 0.27 7.57 6.49
CA CYS A 31 0.07 6.27 5.87
C CYS A 31 0.69 5.18 6.77
N PRO A 32 -0.03 4.08 7.05
CA PRO A 32 0.49 2.96 7.84
C PRO A 32 1.76 2.31 7.27
N PHE A 33 1.99 2.50 5.96
CA PHE A 33 3.12 1.96 5.21
C PHE A 33 4.22 2.99 4.95
N TRP A 34 4.18 4.14 5.61
CA TRP A 34 5.19 5.17 5.46
C TRP A 34 6.43 4.87 6.29
N ASP A 35 7.57 4.67 5.64
CA ASP A 35 8.88 4.54 6.27
C ASP A 35 9.90 5.38 5.50
N ARG A 36 10.09 6.64 5.92
CA ARG A 36 10.89 7.66 5.20
C ARG A 36 10.52 7.78 3.71
N GLY A 37 9.26 7.53 3.37
CA GLY A 37 8.73 7.42 2.02
C GLY A 37 7.72 6.28 1.89
N CYS A 38 7.13 6.09 0.71
CA CYS A 38 6.29 4.92 0.44
C CYS A 38 7.17 3.67 0.47
N ALA A 39 7.08 2.84 1.52
CA ALA A 39 7.87 1.61 1.64
C ALA A 39 7.60 0.64 0.47
N LEU A 40 6.38 0.70 -0.08
CA LEU A 40 5.91 -0.13 -1.18
C LEU A 40 6.41 0.33 -2.55
N ALA A 41 6.93 1.55 -2.68
CA ALA A 41 7.50 2.02 -3.95
C ALA A 41 8.69 1.16 -4.41
N ARG A 42 9.42 0.52 -3.48
CA ARG A 42 10.54 -0.37 -3.80
C ARG A 42 10.11 -1.72 -4.36
N VAL A 43 8.88 -2.15 -4.06
CA VAL A 43 8.32 -3.43 -4.49
C VAL A 43 7.18 -3.23 -5.48
N GLU A 44 6.99 -2.01 -6.01
CA GLU A 44 5.95 -1.67 -6.98
C GLU A 44 5.98 -2.59 -8.21
N ALA A 45 7.16 -2.86 -8.75
CA ALA A 45 7.31 -3.76 -9.91
C ALA A 45 6.87 -5.21 -9.61
N GLU A 46 7.10 -5.69 -8.38
CA GLU A 46 6.65 -7.02 -7.96
C GLU A 46 5.14 -7.05 -7.71
N LEU A 47 4.58 -5.93 -7.23
CA LEU A 47 3.15 -5.76 -7.01
C LEU A 47 2.38 -5.69 -8.33
N ASP A 48 2.95 -5.07 -9.37
CA ASP A 48 2.36 -4.99 -10.70
C ASP A 48 2.12 -6.38 -11.30
N GLY A 49 3.08 -7.30 -11.10
CA GLY A 49 2.94 -8.71 -11.46
C GLY A 49 2.04 -9.54 -10.53
N ARG A 50 1.58 -8.98 -9.41
CA ARG A 50 0.79 -9.67 -8.37
C ARG A 50 -0.35 -8.79 -7.83
N PRO A 51 -1.41 -8.55 -8.61
CA PRO A 51 -2.53 -7.70 -8.19
C PRO A 51 -3.24 -8.21 -6.93
N GLU A 52 -3.25 -9.53 -6.69
CA GLU A 52 -3.79 -10.11 -5.45
C GLU A 52 -3.03 -9.65 -4.19
N LEU A 53 -1.71 -9.50 -4.30
CA LEU A 53 -0.87 -9.00 -3.23
C LEU A 53 -1.12 -7.51 -2.98
N ALA A 54 -1.29 -6.73 -4.04
CA ALA A 54 -1.66 -5.32 -3.93
C ALA A 54 -3.01 -5.14 -3.22
N SER A 55 -3.99 -5.98 -3.55
CA SER A 55 -5.32 -5.99 -2.91
C SER A 55 -5.24 -6.33 -1.42
N LEU A 56 -4.41 -7.30 -1.03
CA LEU A 56 -4.18 -7.63 0.38
C LEU A 56 -3.53 -6.48 1.15
N LEU A 57 -2.50 -5.85 0.59
CA LEU A 57 -1.83 -4.70 1.20
C LEU A 57 -2.78 -3.51 1.36
N LEU A 58 -3.69 -3.34 0.39
CA LEU A 58 -4.73 -2.34 0.45
C LEU A 58 -5.71 -2.62 1.60
N ASP A 59 -6.19 -3.85 1.73
CA ASP A 59 -7.09 -4.25 2.82
C ASP A 59 -6.43 -4.02 4.20
N LEU A 60 -5.15 -4.41 4.33
CA LEU A 60 -4.34 -4.13 5.52
C LEU A 60 -4.22 -2.64 5.81
N ARG A 61 -4.05 -1.80 4.78
CA ARG A 61 -4.04 -0.34 4.95
C ARG A 61 -5.34 0.15 5.54
N HIS A 62 -6.47 -0.27 4.99
CA HIS A 62 -7.79 0.15 5.45
C HIS A 62 -8.06 -0.35 6.87
N ALA A 63 -7.63 -1.57 7.21
CA ALA A 63 -7.73 -2.10 8.56
C ALA A 63 -6.92 -1.25 9.56
N LEU A 64 -5.68 -0.93 9.23
CA LEU A 64 -4.81 -0.09 10.07
C LEU A 64 -5.35 1.35 10.20
N ASP A 65 -5.85 1.93 9.12
CA ASP A 65 -6.47 3.27 9.09
C ASP A 65 -7.76 3.32 9.94
N ALA A 66 -8.55 2.24 9.91
CA ALA A 66 -9.73 2.05 10.77
C ALA A 66 -9.36 1.80 12.25
N GLY A 67 -8.09 1.85 12.62
CA GLY A 67 -7.60 1.62 13.98
C GLY A 67 -7.56 0.15 14.39
N ARG A 68 -7.69 -0.79 13.45
CA ARG A 68 -7.46 -2.21 13.74
C ARG A 68 -5.96 -2.48 13.76
N THR A 69 -5.45 -2.84 14.92
CA THR A 69 -4.12 -3.44 15.06
C THR A 69 -4.19 -4.91 14.70
N ILE A 70 -3.50 -5.32 13.63
CA ILE A 70 -3.28 -6.73 13.33
C ILE A 70 -1.88 -7.12 13.82
N ALA A 71 -1.75 -8.32 14.42
CA ALA A 71 -0.43 -8.81 14.77
C ALA A 71 0.35 -9.13 13.48
N VAL A 72 1.67 -8.91 13.50
CA VAL A 72 2.53 -9.21 12.35
C VAL A 72 2.45 -10.69 11.97
N GLU A 73 2.24 -11.58 12.95
CA GLU A 73 2.05 -13.02 12.71
C GLU A 73 0.76 -13.32 11.93
N ASP A 74 -0.36 -12.70 12.30
CA ASP A 74 -1.63 -12.82 11.57
C ASP A 74 -1.50 -12.27 10.14
N ALA A 75 -0.86 -11.11 9.97
CA ALA A 75 -0.61 -10.55 8.64
C ALA A 75 0.26 -11.49 7.78
N ARG A 76 1.28 -12.13 8.37
CA ARG A 76 2.12 -13.12 7.67
C ARG A 76 1.35 -14.39 7.32
N GLU A 77 0.46 -14.87 8.19
CA GLU A 77 -0.37 -16.03 7.88
C GLU A 77 -1.34 -15.74 6.74
N LEU A 78 -2.03 -14.59 6.78
CA LEU A 78 -2.91 -14.13 5.70
C LEU A 78 -2.17 -14.04 4.37
N LEU A 79 -0.97 -13.44 4.38
CA LEU A 79 -0.11 -13.35 3.21
C LEU A 79 0.27 -14.74 2.69
N ARG A 80 0.69 -15.66 3.57
CA ARG A 80 1.09 -17.01 3.18
C ARG A 80 -0.07 -17.78 2.55
N ARG A 81 -1.26 -17.72 3.14
CA ARG A 81 -2.46 -18.37 2.61
C ARG A 81 -2.84 -17.86 1.22
N ARG A 82 -2.68 -16.55 0.97
CA ARG A 82 -2.98 -15.93 -0.33
C ARG A 82 -1.96 -16.31 -1.41
N LEU A 83 -0.67 -16.30 -1.07
CA LEU A 83 0.40 -16.67 -1.99
C LEU A 83 0.33 -18.15 -2.39
N ASP A 84 -0.09 -19.04 -1.48
CA ASP A 84 -0.30 -20.46 -1.77
C ASP A 84 -1.47 -20.71 -2.75
N THR A 85 -2.36 -19.73 -2.92
CA THR A 85 -3.50 -19.79 -3.85
C THR A 85 -3.16 -19.23 -5.24
N GLY A 86 -2.02 -18.55 -5.42
CA GLY A 86 -1.68 -17.81 -6.65
C GLY A 86 -0.62 -18.48 -7.55
N ASP A 87 -0.27 -19.74 -7.29
CA ASP A 87 0.70 -20.54 -8.07
C ASP A 87 -0.05 -21.67 -8.81
N GLU A 88 -0.85 -21.34 -9.83
CA GLU A 88 -1.35 -22.30 -10.84
C GLU A 88 -1.45 -21.68 -12.23
#